data_AF-A0A096LGC5-F1
#
_entry.id   AF-A0A096LGC5-F1
#
_cell.length_a   1.000
_cell.length_b   1.000
_cell.length_c   1.000
_cell.angle_alpha   90.00
_cell.angle_beta   90.00
_cell.angle_gamma   90.00
#
_symmetry.space_group_name_H-M   'P 1'
#
loop_
_entity.id
_entity.type
_entity.pdbx_description
1 polymer ?
#
loop_
_entity_poly.entity_id
_entity_poly.type
_entity_poly.pdbx_seq_one_letter_code
_entity_poly.pdbx_strand_id
1 'polypeptide(L)'
;MRFTHPVNTLKKLGCGLAFGAAAIMAMPTSALACTQIYMGSQLTADGNTYYGRSEDFGPRYVKHFGIEPAHKDGSKYTSVESGFEYKSKGATYRYTFVRDNPSQWEDRYDAYSEAGINEKGVSCSATLSTSYNEKAEEADPVTEETGIGEYNYASVILGESATAREGVELLGNLIDEQGVCSNDQIIIADNNETWLFAALSGHQWIAMRLTDDIASLNPNIGNLTYDVDLDDTENCLHSEGIESMPKEKGFAEYTDGKFDVAKTYGEEISEAGMHQWSRYVQGRDYFMAPLAEGTDYEIVKDEREDARATTGALVHEMQPLFFTPGKSDWNTFEMIRSFAARGENVAGLNANTDGAYAIGSNRNTEIHTFQIRHGMDPEIATIQWEMLSNAEFSVAIPLYSALLTEVSPYFSDQDVSFDHCEEEDVVNNEEPKNSINYVLMDINTLAYENRDSCATGVRAYLDALQKELIEQNLTVDEAMQAAKDTEARTALANKAGKAATKNTYVKCKAMLEEMRDYLKEGDFSEEFVPSDYDADNDCLVESITYADEALSDEDVAEPEVEEEATEEKSEGNNMAAMAVGAIVIIGVCGFVLYRRKKA
;
A
#
# COMPACT_ATOMS: atom_id res chain seq x y z
N MET A 1 -23.94 -39.85 -41.86
CA MET A 1 -23.98 -41.12 -41.11
C MET A 1 -23.04 -42.15 -41.72
N ARG A 2 -21.87 -42.35 -41.11
CA ARG A 2 -21.14 -43.62 -41.02
C ARG A 2 -19.81 -43.34 -40.32
N PHE A 3 -19.73 -43.72 -39.05
CA PHE A 3 -18.48 -43.92 -38.31
C PHE A 3 -17.94 -45.31 -38.65
N THR A 4 -16.61 -45.45 -38.84
CA THR A 4 -15.66 -46.08 -37.89
C THR A 4 -14.29 -46.36 -38.54
N HIS A 5 -13.22 -46.23 -37.74
CA HIS A 5 -11.77 -46.30 -38.01
C HIS A 5 -11.22 -47.70 -38.44
N PRO A 6 -9.94 -47.80 -38.88
CA PRO A 6 -8.83 -48.20 -37.98
C PRO A 6 -7.46 -47.48 -38.25
N VAL A 7 -6.69 -47.03 -37.24
CA VAL A 7 -5.55 -47.67 -36.51
C VAL A 7 -4.20 -47.83 -37.28
N ASN A 8 -3.17 -47.12 -36.78
CA ASN A 8 -1.68 -47.31 -36.76
C ASN A 8 -0.93 -47.65 -38.07
N THR A 9 0.26 -47.13 -38.41
CA THR A 9 1.49 -46.90 -37.62
C THR A 9 2.57 -46.22 -38.48
N LEU A 10 3.56 -45.55 -37.83
CA LEU A 10 4.98 -45.38 -38.23
C LEU A 10 5.40 -44.41 -39.37
N LYS A 11 6.06 -43.28 -39.01
CA LYS A 11 7.54 -43.13 -39.10
C LYS A 11 8.05 -41.73 -38.66
N LYS A 12 9.05 -41.80 -37.78
CA LYS A 12 10.15 -40.87 -37.46
C LYS A 12 10.41 -39.71 -38.44
N LEU A 13 10.73 -38.55 -37.84
CA LEU A 13 12.02 -37.82 -37.86
C LEU A 13 11.80 -36.31 -38.10
N GLY A 14 12.30 -35.48 -37.17
CA GLY A 14 12.33 -34.02 -37.34
C GLY A 14 12.57 -33.28 -36.04
N CYS A 15 13.73 -33.51 -35.39
CA CYS A 15 14.27 -32.51 -34.47
C CYS A 15 14.55 -31.23 -35.27
N GLY A 16 14.16 -30.08 -34.73
CA GLY A 16 14.53 -28.79 -35.31
C GLY A 16 13.82 -27.62 -34.64
N LEU A 17 14.46 -27.10 -33.59
CA LEU A 17 14.55 -25.67 -33.27
C LEU A 17 13.25 -24.89 -33.06
N ALA A 18 12.96 -24.57 -31.78
CA ALA A 18 12.53 -23.23 -31.40
C ALA A 18 13.25 -22.90 -30.09
N PHE A 19 14.41 -22.26 -30.25
CA PHE A 19 15.17 -21.65 -29.16
C PHE A 19 14.44 -20.39 -28.68
N GLY A 20 14.66 -20.09 -27.40
CA GLY A 20 14.11 -19.00 -26.60
C GLY A 20 13.84 -17.68 -27.31
N ALA A 21 12.69 -17.12 -26.94
CA ALA A 21 12.52 -15.69 -26.79
C ALA A 21 12.01 -15.48 -25.35
N ALA A 22 12.91 -15.08 -24.44
CA ALA A 22 12.50 -14.52 -23.16
C ALA A 22 11.75 -13.22 -23.50
N ALA A 23 10.45 -13.21 -23.27
CA ALA A 23 9.63 -12.03 -23.45
C ALA A 23 9.73 -11.22 -22.17
N ILE A 24 10.66 -10.26 -22.11
CA ILE A 24 10.79 -9.30 -21.01
C ILE A 24 9.39 -8.70 -20.76
N MET A 25 8.76 -9.07 -19.65
CA MET A 25 7.53 -8.46 -19.16
C MET A 25 7.92 -7.19 -18.44
N ALA A 26 7.84 -6.06 -19.13
CA ALA A 26 7.91 -4.76 -18.47
C ALA A 26 6.83 -4.74 -17.39
N MET A 27 7.23 -4.61 -16.13
CA MET A 27 6.31 -4.41 -15.02
C MET A 27 5.45 -3.17 -15.33
N PRO A 28 4.14 -3.19 -14.98
CA PRO A 28 3.30 -2.02 -15.16
C PRO A 28 3.93 -0.83 -14.42
N THR A 29 4.07 0.30 -15.09
CA THR A 29 4.64 1.53 -14.52
C THR A 29 3.89 2.06 -13.29
N SER A 30 2.66 1.58 -13.05
CA SER A 30 1.89 1.84 -11.84
C SER A 30 2.52 1.25 -10.58
N ALA A 31 2.96 -0.02 -10.62
CA ALA A 31 3.50 -0.75 -9.46
C ALA A 31 4.82 -0.17 -8.92
N LEU A 32 5.57 0.59 -9.74
CA LEU A 32 6.81 1.26 -9.35
C LEU A 32 6.60 2.65 -8.73
N ALA A 33 5.45 2.88 -8.09
CA ALA A 33 5.15 4.17 -7.46
C ALA A 33 4.73 4.18 -5.99
N CYS A 34 4.62 3.02 -5.35
CA CYS A 34 4.39 2.97 -3.90
C CYS A 34 5.54 3.65 -3.12
N THR A 35 5.28 4.19 -1.93
CA THR A 35 6.36 4.74 -1.08
C THR A 35 6.27 4.13 0.31
N GLN A 36 7.36 3.51 0.77
CA GLN A 36 7.45 2.91 2.10
C GLN A 36 8.28 3.79 3.03
N ILE A 37 7.81 4.01 4.25
CA ILE A 37 8.47 4.84 5.27
C ILE A 37 8.62 4.04 6.56
N TYR A 38 9.75 4.21 7.24
CA TYR A 38 10.00 3.73 8.61
C TYR A 38 10.65 4.83 9.45
N MET A 39 10.26 4.93 10.71
CA MET A 39 10.85 5.82 11.71
C MET A 39 10.98 5.07 13.04
N GLY A 40 12.21 4.89 13.51
CA GLY A 40 12.49 4.20 14.77
C GLY A 40 12.07 5.00 16.01
N SER A 41 11.83 4.29 17.10
CA SER A 41 11.28 4.85 18.34
C SER A 41 12.14 5.91 19.05
N GLN A 42 13.45 5.99 18.79
CA GLN A 42 14.31 7.06 19.33
C GLN A 42 14.19 8.38 18.56
N LEU A 43 13.46 8.39 17.45
CA LEU A 43 13.28 9.56 16.59
C LEU A 43 11.88 10.17 16.71
N THR A 44 11.01 9.61 17.55
CA THR A 44 9.60 10.00 17.65
C THR A 44 9.26 10.61 19.00
N ALA A 45 8.28 11.52 19.01
CA ALA A 45 7.90 12.28 20.20
C ALA A 45 7.28 11.41 21.31
N ASP A 46 6.61 10.33 20.92
CA ASP A 46 5.91 9.39 21.80
C ASP A 46 6.72 8.13 22.13
N GLY A 47 7.92 7.99 21.56
CA GLY A 47 8.77 6.82 21.76
C GLY A 47 8.25 5.55 21.08
N ASN A 48 7.37 5.68 20.08
CA ASN A 48 6.84 4.56 19.32
C ASN A 48 7.52 4.45 17.95
N THR A 49 7.58 3.23 17.42
CA THR A 49 8.07 2.99 16.06
C THR A 49 6.93 3.21 15.07
N TYR A 50 7.22 3.84 13.93
CA TYR A 50 6.24 4.05 12.86
C TYR A 50 6.73 3.41 11.57
N TYR A 51 5.83 2.73 10.87
CA TYR A 51 6.09 2.37 9.49
C TYR A 51 4.79 2.34 8.69
N GLY A 52 4.88 2.44 7.38
CA GLY A 52 3.71 2.46 6.53
C GLY A 52 4.07 2.51 5.06
N ARG A 53 3.04 2.49 4.22
CA ARG A 53 3.20 2.58 2.77
C ARG A 53 2.04 3.35 2.17
N SER A 54 2.34 4.15 1.14
CA SER A 54 1.34 4.56 0.16
C SER A 54 1.33 3.56 -0.98
N GLU A 55 0.19 2.94 -1.24
CA GLU A 55 0.00 2.08 -2.41
C GLU A 55 -0.40 2.93 -3.62
N ASP A 56 0.28 2.73 -4.74
CA ASP A 56 0.01 3.45 -5.98
C ASP A 56 -0.44 2.48 -7.08
N PHE A 57 -1.66 2.67 -7.57
CA PHE A 57 -2.16 1.91 -8.71
C PHE A 57 -2.73 2.83 -9.78
N GLY A 58 -3.82 3.56 -9.49
CA GLY A 58 -4.50 4.42 -10.44
C GLY A 58 -5.50 5.37 -9.77
N PRO A 59 -5.93 6.42 -10.48
CA PRO A 59 -6.93 7.33 -9.94
C PRO A 59 -8.25 6.62 -9.72
N ARG A 60 -8.97 7.05 -8.68
CA ARG A 60 -10.32 6.55 -8.34
C ARG A 60 -10.39 5.03 -8.20
N TYR A 61 -9.35 4.41 -7.66
CA TYR A 61 -9.31 2.99 -7.39
C TYR A 61 -9.86 2.70 -5.98
N VAL A 62 -10.84 1.82 -5.84
CA VAL A 62 -11.45 1.50 -4.54
C VAL A 62 -10.72 0.34 -3.86
N LYS A 63 -10.45 0.50 -2.56
CA LYS A 63 -9.89 -0.52 -1.68
C LYS A 63 -10.88 -0.80 -0.53
N HIS A 64 -10.74 -1.96 0.10
CA HIS A 64 -11.67 -2.47 1.11
C HIS A 64 -10.95 -2.85 2.39
N PHE A 65 -11.20 -2.11 3.47
CA PHE A 65 -10.78 -2.54 4.80
C PHE A 65 -11.72 -3.60 5.35
N GLY A 66 -11.18 -4.76 5.72
CA GLY A 66 -11.99 -5.89 6.18
C GLY A 66 -11.26 -6.82 7.13
N ILE A 67 -11.90 -7.96 7.44
CA ILE A 67 -11.38 -8.98 8.35
C ILE A 67 -11.44 -10.34 7.65
N GLU A 68 -10.30 -11.00 7.55
CA GLU A 68 -10.23 -12.41 7.19
C GLU A 68 -10.40 -13.26 8.45
N PRO A 69 -11.40 -14.16 8.52
CA PRO A 69 -11.56 -15.06 9.64
C PRO A 69 -10.42 -16.08 9.73
N ALA A 70 -10.19 -16.60 10.94
CA ALA A 70 -9.32 -17.75 11.14
C ALA A 70 -9.87 -18.99 10.41
N HIS A 71 -8.99 -19.74 9.77
CA HIS A 71 -9.33 -20.98 9.06
C HIS A 71 -8.69 -22.20 9.69
N LYS A 72 -9.22 -23.37 9.35
CA LYS A 72 -8.65 -24.66 9.75
C LYS A 72 -7.37 -24.97 8.95
N ASP A 73 -6.61 -25.93 9.48
CA ASP A 73 -5.43 -26.51 8.81
C ASP A 73 -5.69 -26.92 7.36
N GLY A 74 -4.73 -26.59 6.49
CA GLY A 74 -4.74 -26.89 5.07
C GLY A 74 -5.55 -25.93 4.20
N SER A 75 -5.89 -24.74 4.71
CA SER A 75 -6.40 -23.65 3.87
C SER A 75 -5.41 -23.28 2.78
N LYS A 76 -5.95 -22.99 1.59
CA LYS A 76 -5.15 -22.70 0.39
C LYS A 76 -4.96 -21.20 0.22
N TYR A 77 -3.74 -20.81 -0.10
CA TYR A 77 -3.40 -19.53 -0.71
C TYR A 77 -3.11 -19.77 -2.18
N THR A 78 -3.72 -18.98 -3.06
CA THR A 78 -3.53 -19.09 -4.51
C THR A 78 -3.51 -17.72 -5.14
N SER A 79 -2.72 -17.55 -6.20
CA SER A 79 -2.73 -16.35 -7.04
C SER A 79 -3.46 -16.61 -8.36
N VAL A 80 -4.03 -15.57 -8.97
CA VAL A 80 -4.45 -15.58 -10.39
C VAL A 80 -3.38 -14.99 -11.31
N GLU A 81 -2.38 -14.32 -10.75
CA GLU A 81 -1.28 -13.67 -11.48
C GLU A 81 -0.10 -14.63 -11.69
N SER A 82 0.09 -15.54 -10.75
CA SER A 82 1.00 -16.67 -10.86
C SER A 82 0.28 -17.97 -10.52
N GLY A 83 0.85 -19.10 -10.91
CA GLY A 83 0.44 -20.44 -10.49
C GLY A 83 0.84 -20.80 -9.06
N PHE A 84 1.16 -19.81 -8.21
CA PHE A 84 1.46 -20.04 -6.79
C PHE A 84 0.29 -20.74 -6.10
N GLU A 85 0.60 -21.85 -5.42
CA GLU A 85 -0.31 -22.54 -4.52
C GLU A 85 0.44 -22.94 -3.26
N TYR A 86 -0.05 -22.47 -2.12
CA TYR A 86 0.46 -22.88 -0.82
C TYR A 86 -0.69 -23.32 0.08
N LYS A 87 -0.40 -24.27 0.98
CA LYS A 87 -1.36 -24.71 1.99
C LYS A 87 -0.80 -24.41 3.36
N SER A 88 -1.61 -23.74 4.16
CA SER A 88 -1.28 -23.47 5.55
C SER A 88 -0.89 -24.72 6.31
N LYS A 89 0.11 -24.56 7.16
CA LYS A 89 0.64 -25.58 8.08
C LYS A 89 0.05 -25.32 9.47
N GLY A 90 -1.22 -25.68 9.66
CA GLY A 90 -1.97 -25.43 10.88
C GLY A 90 -3.15 -24.48 10.66
N ALA A 91 -3.92 -24.25 11.73
CA ALA A 91 -5.00 -23.27 11.69
C ALA A 91 -4.42 -21.86 11.50
N THR A 92 -5.05 -21.06 10.64
CA THR A 92 -4.63 -19.68 10.41
C THR A 92 -5.19 -18.75 11.49
N TYR A 93 -4.57 -17.60 11.66
CA TYR A 93 -5.04 -16.52 12.50
C TYR A 93 -6.09 -15.66 11.79
N ARG A 94 -6.99 -15.04 12.56
CA ARG A 94 -7.79 -13.90 12.09
C ARG A 94 -6.86 -12.71 11.84
N TYR A 95 -7.09 -11.96 10.77
CA TYR A 95 -6.37 -10.72 10.50
C TYR A 95 -7.24 -9.70 9.75
N THR A 96 -6.86 -8.43 9.87
CA THR A 96 -7.43 -7.33 9.06
C THR A 96 -6.72 -7.23 7.72
N PHE A 97 -7.39 -6.71 6.70
CA PHE A 97 -6.80 -6.54 5.36
C PHE A 97 -7.23 -5.21 4.73
N VAL A 98 -6.54 -4.80 3.67
CA VAL A 98 -6.94 -3.72 2.76
C VAL A 98 -6.95 -4.26 1.33
N ARG A 99 -8.07 -4.84 0.88
CA ARG A 99 -8.15 -5.61 -0.37
C ARG A 99 -8.67 -4.83 -1.55
N ASP A 100 -8.35 -5.35 -2.73
CA ASP A 100 -8.97 -4.88 -3.95
C ASP A 100 -10.44 -5.32 -4.05
N ASN A 101 -11.20 -4.61 -4.90
CA ASN A 101 -12.55 -5.00 -5.21
C ASN A 101 -12.55 -6.31 -6.03
N PRO A 102 -13.31 -7.34 -5.65
CA PRO A 102 -13.40 -8.60 -6.39
C PRO A 102 -13.74 -8.42 -7.87
N SER A 103 -14.53 -7.40 -8.24
CA SER A 103 -14.90 -7.14 -9.63
C SER A 103 -13.70 -6.84 -10.54
N GLN A 104 -12.56 -6.47 -9.94
CA GLN A 104 -11.31 -6.18 -10.65
C GLN A 104 -10.40 -7.42 -10.76
N TRP A 105 -10.73 -8.50 -10.05
CA TRP A 105 -9.87 -9.68 -9.87
C TRP A 105 -10.59 -11.00 -10.13
N GLU A 106 -11.35 -11.11 -11.21
CA GLU A 106 -12.09 -12.34 -11.57
C GLU A 106 -12.99 -12.85 -10.43
N ASP A 107 -13.66 -11.93 -9.72
CA ASP A 107 -14.52 -12.19 -8.56
C ASP A 107 -13.79 -12.89 -7.39
N ARG A 108 -12.48 -12.64 -7.25
CA ARG A 108 -11.65 -13.13 -6.15
C ARG A 108 -11.73 -12.17 -4.96
N TYR A 109 -12.18 -12.69 -3.82
CA TYR A 109 -12.28 -11.94 -2.56
C TYR A 109 -11.00 -11.95 -1.72
N ASP A 110 -9.97 -12.68 -2.17
CA ASP A 110 -8.69 -12.87 -1.48
C ASP A 110 -7.53 -12.10 -2.13
N ALA A 111 -7.83 -11.26 -3.12
CA ALA A 111 -6.85 -10.51 -3.88
C ALA A 111 -6.23 -9.40 -3.02
N TYR A 112 -4.90 -9.42 -2.91
CA TYR A 112 -4.10 -8.33 -2.37
C TYR A 112 -4.53 -7.91 -0.96
N SER A 113 -4.21 -8.69 0.08
CA SER A 113 -4.52 -8.25 1.45
C SER A 113 -3.76 -7.00 1.90
N GLU A 114 -2.73 -6.59 1.15
CA GLU A 114 -1.88 -5.39 1.30
C GLU A 114 -1.28 -5.17 2.70
N ALA A 115 -2.12 -4.76 3.64
CA ALA A 115 -1.74 -4.37 4.97
C ALA A 115 -2.76 -4.82 6.01
N GLY A 116 -2.26 -5.12 7.21
CA GLY A 116 -3.11 -5.36 8.36
C GLY A 116 -2.37 -5.95 9.54
N ILE A 117 -3.15 -6.36 10.53
CA ILE A 117 -2.67 -6.92 11.80
C ILE A 117 -3.46 -8.20 12.11
N ASN A 118 -2.76 -9.25 12.53
CA ASN A 118 -3.40 -10.48 12.98
C ASN A 118 -3.68 -10.48 14.50
N GLU A 119 -4.46 -11.45 14.96
CA GLU A 119 -4.83 -11.57 16.38
C GLU A 119 -3.67 -11.93 17.33
N LYS A 120 -2.45 -12.10 16.79
CA LYS A 120 -1.21 -12.26 17.55
C LYS A 120 -0.41 -10.96 17.68
N GLY A 121 -0.89 -9.87 17.07
CA GLY A 121 -0.21 -8.57 17.08
C GLY A 121 0.91 -8.46 16.04
N VAL A 122 0.97 -9.38 15.05
CA VAL A 122 1.85 -9.25 13.90
C VAL A 122 1.20 -8.32 12.89
N SER A 123 1.88 -7.26 12.50
CA SER A 123 1.49 -6.35 11.43
C SER A 123 2.36 -6.56 10.19
N CYS A 124 1.78 -6.36 9.01
CA CYS A 124 2.45 -6.53 7.72
C CYS A 124 2.03 -5.41 6.77
N SER A 125 2.97 -4.93 5.96
CA SER A 125 2.73 -4.12 4.77
C SER A 125 3.43 -4.78 3.58
N ALA A 126 2.67 -5.21 2.59
CA ALA A 126 3.15 -5.89 1.39
C ALA A 126 2.37 -5.38 0.15
N THR A 127 2.99 -4.72 -0.83
CA THR A 127 4.44 -4.57 -0.98
C THR A 127 4.92 -3.23 -1.56
N LEU A 128 6.23 -3.02 -1.47
CA LEU A 128 6.96 -2.04 -2.23
C LEU A 128 7.75 -2.77 -3.33
N SER A 129 7.22 -2.77 -4.56
CA SER A 129 7.91 -3.40 -5.68
C SER A 129 9.24 -2.74 -6.00
N THR A 130 10.24 -3.54 -6.33
CA THR A 130 11.60 -3.11 -6.69
C THR A 130 12.06 -3.87 -7.92
N SER A 131 13.31 -3.65 -8.34
CA SER A 131 13.92 -4.33 -9.48
C SER A 131 15.35 -4.74 -9.15
N TYR A 132 15.85 -5.68 -9.94
CA TYR A 132 17.15 -6.30 -9.80
C TYR A 132 17.90 -6.19 -11.14
N ASN A 133 19.23 -6.23 -11.11
CA ASN A 133 20.01 -6.03 -12.33
C ASN A 133 20.01 -7.26 -13.26
N GLU A 134 20.39 -7.03 -14.52
CA GLU A 134 20.42 -8.06 -15.57
C GLU A 134 21.30 -9.27 -15.21
N LYS A 135 22.36 -9.10 -14.39
CA LYS A 135 23.25 -10.21 -14.01
C LYS A 135 22.58 -11.13 -12.98
N ALA A 136 21.84 -10.55 -12.04
CA ALA A 136 21.02 -11.30 -11.10
C ALA A 136 19.86 -12.01 -11.83
N GLU A 137 19.22 -11.34 -12.80
CA GLU A 137 18.22 -11.94 -13.70
C GLU A 137 18.76 -13.14 -14.50
N GLU A 138 19.95 -13.02 -15.09
CA GLU A 138 20.56 -14.15 -15.80
C GLU A 138 20.90 -15.32 -14.87
N ALA A 139 21.30 -15.02 -13.63
CA ALA A 139 21.79 -16.01 -12.68
C ALA A 139 20.67 -16.77 -11.95
N ASP A 140 19.62 -16.06 -11.56
CA ASP A 140 18.50 -16.53 -10.74
C ASP A 140 17.23 -15.73 -11.08
N PRO A 141 16.64 -15.94 -12.28
CA PRO A 141 15.46 -15.22 -12.72
C PRO A 141 14.26 -15.50 -11.81
N VAL A 142 13.34 -14.54 -11.72
CA VAL A 142 12.07 -14.73 -11.01
C VAL A 142 11.29 -15.93 -11.55
N THR A 143 10.60 -16.62 -10.65
CA THR A 143 9.73 -17.76 -10.96
C THR A 143 8.34 -17.22 -11.33
N GLU A 144 8.25 -16.48 -12.45
CA GLU A 144 7.03 -15.77 -12.88
C GLU A 144 5.75 -16.65 -12.81
N GLU A 145 5.88 -17.91 -13.21
CA GLU A 145 4.74 -18.82 -13.37
C GLU A 145 4.25 -19.44 -12.06
N THR A 146 5.04 -19.50 -10.99
CA THR A 146 4.67 -20.22 -9.75
C THR A 146 5.16 -19.61 -8.44
N GLY A 147 5.98 -18.56 -8.51
CA GLY A 147 6.53 -17.89 -7.34
C GLY A 147 5.48 -17.08 -6.60
N ILE A 148 5.74 -16.83 -5.32
CA ILE A 148 4.94 -15.94 -4.49
C ILE A 148 5.14 -14.48 -4.94
N GLY A 149 4.11 -13.65 -4.79
CA GLY A 149 4.16 -12.22 -5.07
C GLY A 149 3.19 -11.44 -4.20
N GLU A 150 3.04 -10.16 -4.52
CA GLU A 150 2.23 -9.18 -3.77
C GLU A 150 0.83 -9.70 -3.39
N TYR A 151 0.16 -10.36 -4.34
CA TYR A 151 -1.16 -10.97 -4.14
C TYR A 151 -1.27 -11.79 -2.84
N ASN A 152 -0.21 -12.49 -2.41
CA ASN A 152 -0.27 -13.45 -1.31
C ASN A 152 0.61 -13.14 -0.10
N TYR A 153 1.60 -12.25 -0.17
CA TYR A 153 2.54 -12.03 0.94
C TYR A 153 1.83 -11.75 2.27
N ALA A 154 1.01 -10.70 2.33
CA ALA A 154 0.30 -10.31 3.55
C ALA A 154 -0.62 -11.43 4.06
N SER A 155 -1.38 -12.08 3.19
CA SER A 155 -2.32 -13.16 3.55
C SER A 155 -1.60 -14.37 4.18
N VAL A 156 -0.43 -14.73 3.66
CA VAL A 156 0.38 -15.85 4.18
C VAL A 156 1.02 -15.47 5.52
N ILE A 157 1.67 -14.30 5.59
CA ILE A 157 2.35 -13.83 6.80
C ILE A 157 1.35 -13.65 7.95
N LEU A 158 0.30 -12.87 7.73
CA LEU A 158 -0.69 -12.57 8.76
C LEU A 158 -1.51 -13.81 9.14
N GLY A 159 -1.74 -14.71 8.19
CA GLY A 159 -2.45 -15.95 8.42
C GLY A 159 -1.69 -16.95 9.28
N GLU A 160 -0.36 -17.00 9.25
CA GLU A 160 0.38 -18.14 9.82
C GLU A 160 1.47 -17.79 10.83
N SER A 161 1.80 -16.51 11.01
CA SER A 161 2.91 -16.10 11.89
C SER A 161 2.40 -15.50 13.21
N ALA A 162 2.89 -16.00 14.34
CA ALA A 162 2.58 -15.45 15.66
C ALA A 162 3.57 -14.37 16.11
N THR A 163 4.70 -14.23 15.42
CA THR A 163 5.69 -13.16 15.62
C THR A 163 6.19 -12.65 14.27
N ALA A 164 6.79 -11.45 14.24
CA ALA A 164 7.37 -10.86 13.04
C ALA A 164 8.49 -11.74 12.46
N ARG A 165 9.33 -12.28 13.34
CA ARG A 165 10.43 -13.18 12.95
C ARG A 165 9.91 -14.47 12.32
N GLU A 166 8.84 -15.06 12.86
CA GLU A 166 8.18 -16.21 12.22
C GLU A 166 7.64 -15.84 10.82
N GLY A 167 7.19 -14.60 10.61
CA GLY A 167 6.81 -14.08 9.30
C GLY A 167 7.96 -14.04 8.31
N VAL A 168 9.11 -13.51 8.75
CA VAL A 168 10.35 -13.48 7.95
C VAL A 168 10.80 -14.90 7.59
N GLU A 169 10.85 -15.80 8.56
CA GLU A 169 11.28 -17.19 8.35
C GLU A 169 10.30 -17.95 7.43
N LEU A 170 8.99 -17.77 7.60
CA LEU A 170 7.99 -18.37 6.73
C LEU A 170 8.16 -17.92 5.29
N LEU A 171 8.27 -16.60 5.08
CA LEU A 171 8.44 -16.04 3.75
C LEU A 171 9.76 -16.49 3.10
N GLY A 172 10.86 -16.44 3.83
CA GLY A 172 12.16 -16.90 3.36
C GLY A 172 12.15 -18.36 2.93
N ASN A 173 11.56 -19.25 3.73
CA ASN A 173 11.41 -20.66 3.38
C ASN A 173 10.55 -20.88 2.13
N LEU A 174 9.48 -20.10 1.95
CA LEU A 174 8.63 -20.19 0.75
C LEU A 174 9.38 -19.75 -0.51
N ILE A 175 10.19 -18.70 -0.40
CA ILE A 175 11.02 -18.21 -1.51
C ILE A 175 12.14 -19.21 -1.83
N ASP A 176 12.76 -19.84 -0.83
CA ASP A 176 13.73 -20.90 -1.06
C ASP A 176 13.11 -22.11 -1.81
N GLU A 177 11.85 -22.44 -1.52
CA GLU A 177 11.14 -23.59 -2.10
C GLU A 177 10.52 -23.31 -3.49
N GLN A 178 9.94 -22.12 -3.69
CA GLN A 178 9.08 -21.80 -4.83
C GLN A 178 9.51 -20.55 -5.61
N GLY A 179 10.43 -19.77 -5.06
CA GLY A 179 10.85 -18.48 -5.58
C GLY A 179 9.77 -17.39 -5.49
N VAL A 180 10.12 -16.20 -5.95
CA VAL A 180 9.20 -15.07 -6.13
C VAL A 180 8.80 -14.89 -7.59
N CYS A 181 7.62 -14.37 -7.88
CA CYS A 181 7.21 -13.94 -9.23
C CYS A 181 7.53 -12.47 -9.52
N SER A 182 7.88 -11.69 -8.49
CA SER A 182 8.28 -10.28 -8.55
C SER A 182 9.26 -9.95 -7.41
N ASN A 183 10.08 -8.91 -7.57
CA ASN A 183 11.02 -8.47 -6.53
C ASN A 183 10.43 -7.34 -5.70
N ASP A 184 10.40 -7.54 -4.39
CA ASP A 184 9.46 -6.86 -3.51
C ASP A 184 10.09 -6.62 -2.14
N GLN A 185 9.78 -5.48 -1.52
CA GLN A 185 10.09 -5.16 -0.13
C GLN A 185 8.85 -5.21 0.74
N ILE A 186 8.99 -5.81 1.92
CA ILE A 186 7.91 -6.04 2.87
C ILE A 186 8.39 -5.60 4.25
N ILE A 187 7.56 -4.89 5.02
CA ILE A 187 7.81 -4.69 6.45
C ILE A 187 6.87 -5.58 7.26
N ILE A 188 7.47 -6.39 8.14
CA ILE A 188 6.79 -7.27 9.08
C ILE A 188 7.18 -6.83 10.49
N ALA A 189 6.21 -6.62 11.37
CA ALA A 189 6.48 -6.16 12.71
C ALA A 189 5.58 -6.81 13.77
N ASP A 190 6.06 -6.83 15.00
CA ASP A 190 5.29 -7.15 16.19
C ASP A 190 5.70 -6.20 17.34
N ASN A 191 5.18 -6.45 18.54
CA ASN A 191 5.46 -5.62 19.71
C ASN A 191 6.93 -5.70 20.21
N ASN A 192 7.81 -6.50 19.60
CA ASN A 192 9.21 -6.67 19.99
C ASN A 192 10.19 -6.27 18.88
N GLU A 193 9.91 -6.64 17.63
CA GLU A 193 10.83 -6.46 16.50
C GLU A 193 10.11 -5.95 15.25
N THR A 194 10.84 -5.20 14.42
CA THR A 194 10.41 -4.80 13.07
C THR A 194 11.47 -5.23 12.07
N TRP A 195 11.03 -5.82 10.97
CA TRP A 195 11.88 -6.41 9.94
C TRP A 195 11.55 -5.82 8.58
N LEU A 196 12.57 -5.39 7.84
CA LEU A 196 12.48 -5.14 6.41
C LEU A 196 12.96 -6.38 5.66
N PHE A 197 12.06 -7.04 4.95
CA PHE A 197 12.36 -8.12 4.02
C PHE A 197 12.51 -7.57 2.60
N ALA A 198 13.46 -8.08 1.83
CA ALA A 198 13.66 -7.76 0.43
C ALA A 198 13.95 -9.05 -0.37
N ALA A 199 13.12 -9.34 -1.37
CA ALA A 199 13.45 -10.30 -2.40
C ALA A 199 14.46 -9.67 -3.38
N LEU A 200 15.63 -10.30 -3.56
CA LEU A 200 16.77 -9.78 -4.31
C LEU A 200 16.89 -10.35 -5.73
N SER A 201 16.43 -11.57 -5.93
CA SER A 201 16.29 -12.26 -7.23
C SER A 201 15.26 -13.39 -7.06
N GLY A 202 15.17 -14.35 -7.99
CA GLY A 202 14.16 -15.41 -7.95
C GLY A 202 14.09 -16.20 -6.64
N HIS A 203 15.24 -16.52 -6.04
CA HIS A 203 15.34 -17.28 -4.78
C HIS A 203 16.32 -16.66 -3.78
N GLN A 204 16.91 -15.49 -4.08
CA GLN A 204 17.75 -14.78 -3.10
C GLN A 204 16.94 -13.71 -2.39
N TRP A 205 17.11 -13.64 -1.08
CA TRP A 205 16.39 -12.70 -0.22
C TRP A 205 17.22 -12.33 0.99
N ILE A 206 16.89 -11.18 1.58
CA ILE A 206 17.46 -10.70 2.85
C ILE A 206 16.36 -10.08 3.69
N ALA A 207 16.47 -10.21 5.00
CA ALA A 207 15.65 -9.53 5.97
C ALA A 207 16.53 -8.92 7.05
N MET A 208 16.32 -7.64 7.32
CA MET A 208 17.09 -6.85 8.28
C MET A 208 16.17 -6.36 9.38
N ARG A 209 16.58 -6.54 10.64
CA ARG A 209 15.90 -5.89 11.76
C ARG A 209 16.13 -4.39 11.68
N LEU A 210 15.06 -3.62 11.74
CA LEU A 210 15.12 -2.16 11.77
C LEU A 210 15.36 -1.67 13.20
N THR A 211 16.32 -0.77 13.37
CA THR A 211 16.72 -0.25 14.68
C THR A 211 15.97 1.03 15.06
N ASP A 212 15.94 1.33 16.36
CA ASP A 212 15.16 2.44 16.88
C ASP A 212 15.69 3.83 16.53
N ASP A 213 16.94 3.95 16.06
CA ASP A 213 17.66 5.21 15.84
C ASP A 213 17.79 5.61 14.36
N ILE A 214 17.09 4.91 13.46
CA ILE A 214 17.12 5.14 12.02
C ILE A 214 15.76 5.52 11.45
N ALA A 215 15.78 6.25 10.34
CA ALA A 215 14.65 6.43 9.44
C ALA A 215 14.94 5.74 8.09
N SER A 216 13.89 5.34 7.38
CA SER A 216 13.96 4.83 6.01
C SER A 216 12.84 5.44 5.16
N LEU A 217 13.15 5.68 3.90
CA LEU A 217 12.22 6.14 2.86
C LEU A 217 12.60 5.41 1.58
N ASN A 218 11.72 4.54 1.08
CA ASN A 218 11.96 3.83 -0.17
C ASN A 218 10.78 3.99 -1.14
N PRO A 219 10.96 4.74 -2.24
CA PRO A 219 10.00 4.88 -3.32
C PRO A 219 10.30 3.92 -4.48
N ASN A 220 10.25 2.60 -4.26
CA ASN A 220 10.52 1.54 -5.26
C ASN A 220 11.95 1.51 -5.81
N ILE A 221 12.95 1.81 -4.97
CA ILE A 221 14.35 1.81 -5.36
C ILE A 221 15.02 0.53 -4.83
N GLY A 222 15.42 -0.36 -5.75
CA GLY A 222 16.05 -1.64 -5.41
C GLY A 222 17.53 -1.56 -5.03
N ASN A 223 18.19 -0.42 -5.24
CA ASN A 223 19.63 -0.25 -5.08
C ASN A 223 20.04 0.71 -3.94
N LEU A 224 19.12 1.05 -3.03
CA LEU A 224 19.48 1.83 -1.85
C LEU A 224 20.48 1.06 -0.98
N THR A 225 21.57 1.70 -0.58
CA THR A 225 22.68 1.04 0.10
C THR A 225 22.42 0.88 1.60
N TYR A 226 22.90 -0.23 2.16
CA TYR A 226 22.88 -0.53 3.60
C TYR A 226 24.11 -1.37 3.96
N ASP A 227 24.62 -1.22 5.18
CA ASP A 227 25.68 -2.08 5.74
C ASP A 227 25.03 -3.04 6.72
N VAL A 228 25.15 -4.34 6.45
CA VAL A 228 24.59 -5.40 7.28
C VAL A 228 25.62 -6.51 7.41
N ASP A 229 25.75 -7.04 8.63
CA ASP A 229 26.55 -8.22 8.88
C ASP A 229 25.71 -9.47 8.60
N LEU A 230 26.02 -10.18 7.52
CA LEU A 230 25.32 -11.40 7.13
C LEU A 230 25.49 -12.52 8.16
N ASP A 231 26.54 -12.48 8.98
CA ASP A 231 26.75 -13.46 10.05
C ASP A 231 25.97 -13.12 11.33
N ASP A 232 25.36 -11.94 11.44
CA ASP A 232 24.54 -11.52 12.58
C ASP A 232 23.11 -12.05 12.46
N THR A 233 22.94 -13.35 12.76
CA THR A 233 21.63 -14.03 12.72
C THR A 233 20.56 -13.43 13.64
N GLU A 234 20.93 -12.56 14.58
CA GLU A 234 19.97 -11.85 15.43
C GLU A 234 19.29 -10.72 14.66
N ASN A 235 20.04 -10.00 13.82
CA ASN A 235 19.58 -8.80 13.12
C ASN A 235 19.51 -8.95 11.59
N CYS A 236 19.99 -10.06 11.04
CA CYS A 236 19.99 -10.35 9.62
C CYS A 236 19.63 -11.82 9.37
N LEU A 237 18.58 -12.06 8.59
CA LEU A 237 18.22 -13.37 8.05
C LEU A 237 18.29 -13.29 6.52
N HIS A 238 18.79 -14.31 5.84
CA HIS A 238 18.94 -14.25 4.38
C HIS A 238 18.99 -15.66 3.77
N SER A 239 18.86 -15.74 2.44
CA SER A 239 19.05 -16.99 1.69
C SER A 239 20.49 -17.50 1.78
N GLU A 240 20.68 -18.83 1.82
CA GLU A 240 22.03 -19.45 1.88
C GLU A 240 22.92 -19.05 0.68
N GLY A 241 22.28 -18.79 -0.47
CA GLY A 241 22.94 -18.46 -1.74
C GLY A 241 23.36 -16.99 -1.90
N ILE A 242 23.01 -16.09 -0.97
CA ILE A 242 23.08 -14.63 -1.18
C ILE A 242 24.46 -14.14 -1.61
N GLU A 243 25.53 -14.76 -1.14
CA GLU A 243 26.90 -14.37 -1.51
C GLU A 243 27.55 -15.42 -2.44
N SER A 244 27.26 -16.70 -2.21
CA SER A 244 27.93 -17.81 -2.92
C SER A 244 27.53 -17.89 -4.39
N MET A 245 26.25 -17.65 -4.71
CA MET A 245 25.75 -17.63 -6.08
C MET A 245 26.40 -16.50 -6.92
N PRO A 246 26.34 -15.21 -6.52
CA PRO A 246 26.95 -14.15 -7.31
C PRO A 246 28.48 -14.27 -7.40
N LYS A 247 29.14 -14.85 -6.38
CA LYS A 247 30.57 -15.21 -6.45
C LYS A 247 30.85 -16.25 -7.55
N GLU A 248 30.07 -17.32 -7.62
CA GLU A 248 30.22 -18.38 -8.64
C GLU A 248 29.94 -17.84 -10.05
N LYS A 249 28.93 -16.99 -10.18
CA LYS A 249 28.50 -16.39 -11.46
C LYS A 249 29.36 -15.21 -11.90
N GLY A 250 30.20 -14.67 -11.01
CA GLY A 250 31.19 -13.65 -11.33
C GLY A 250 30.66 -12.21 -11.33
N PHE A 251 29.64 -11.92 -10.53
CA PHE A 251 29.07 -10.57 -10.40
C PHE A 251 28.94 -10.04 -8.96
N ALA A 252 29.46 -10.78 -7.97
CA ALA A 252 29.53 -10.30 -6.59
C ALA A 252 30.35 -9.00 -6.48
N GLU A 253 29.75 -7.98 -5.88
CA GLU A 253 30.37 -6.69 -5.60
C GLU A 253 30.77 -6.58 -4.13
N TYR A 254 31.82 -5.82 -3.85
CA TYR A 254 32.34 -5.61 -2.50
C TYR A 254 32.67 -4.15 -2.25
N THR A 255 32.24 -3.64 -1.10
CA THR A 255 32.60 -2.32 -0.60
C THR A 255 33.42 -2.50 0.67
N ASP A 256 34.60 -1.89 0.72
CA ASP A 256 35.56 -2.01 1.84
C ASP A 256 35.89 -3.46 2.26
N GLY A 257 35.84 -4.39 1.30
CA GLY A 257 36.16 -5.80 1.52
C GLY A 257 35.00 -6.64 2.10
N LYS A 258 33.84 -6.04 2.34
CA LYS A 258 32.59 -6.72 2.68
C LYS A 258 31.74 -6.92 1.43
N PHE A 259 30.95 -7.99 1.38
CA PHE A 259 29.99 -8.21 0.30
C PHE A 259 28.91 -7.12 0.32
N ASP A 260 28.65 -6.51 -0.83
CA ASP A 260 27.70 -5.41 -0.96
C ASP A 260 26.43 -5.92 -1.65
N VAL A 261 25.39 -6.18 -0.86
CA VAL A 261 24.12 -6.75 -1.33
C VAL A 261 23.45 -5.81 -2.32
N ALA A 262 23.33 -4.53 -1.99
CA ALA A 262 22.67 -3.53 -2.83
C ALA A 262 23.36 -3.37 -4.19
N LYS A 263 24.71 -3.29 -4.22
CA LYS A 263 25.45 -3.23 -5.50
C LYS A 263 25.43 -4.53 -6.29
N THR A 264 25.36 -5.66 -5.60
CA THR A 264 25.36 -6.97 -6.27
C THR A 264 24.02 -7.26 -6.96
N TYR A 265 22.90 -6.91 -6.31
CA TYR A 265 21.56 -7.29 -6.77
C TYR A 265 20.73 -6.13 -7.33
N GLY A 266 20.89 -4.92 -6.79
CA GLY A 266 20.04 -3.77 -7.12
C GLY A 266 20.14 -3.34 -8.58
N GLU A 267 19.06 -2.75 -9.08
CA GLU A 267 18.97 -2.17 -10.41
C GLU A 267 20.05 -1.07 -10.63
N GLU A 268 20.50 -0.90 -11.87
CA GLU A 268 21.38 0.21 -12.22
C GLU A 268 20.62 1.55 -12.16
N ILE A 269 21.31 2.61 -11.72
CA ILE A 269 20.75 3.97 -11.76
C ILE A 269 20.55 4.37 -13.22
N SER A 270 19.30 4.68 -13.57
CA SER A 270 18.94 5.08 -14.94
C SER A 270 17.83 6.13 -14.93
N GLU A 271 17.63 6.77 -16.08
CA GLU A 271 16.50 7.69 -16.31
C GLU A 271 15.14 7.01 -16.13
N ALA A 272 15.04 5.68 -16.22
CA ALA A 272 13.81 4.96 -15.93
C ALA A 272 13.34 5.17 -14.48
N GLY A 273 14.31 5.30 -13.55
CA GLY A 273 14.08 5.50 -12.12
C GLY A 273 13.88 6.96 -11.68
N MET A 274 13.83 7.93 -12.60
CA MET A 274 13.91 9.35 -12.22
C MET A 274 12.76 9.85 -11.32
N HIS A 275 11.59 9.22 -11.41
CA HIS A 275 10.40 9.57 -10.63
C HIS A 275 10.46 8.94 -9.22
N GLN A 276 11.07 7.77 -9.08
CA GLN A 276 11.43 7.18 -7.79
C GLN A 276 12.44 8.09 -7.07
N TRP A 277 13.50 8.50 -7.75
CA TRP A 277 14.50 9.40 -7.17
C TRP A 277 13.92 10.77 -6.80
N SER A 278 12.94 11.29 -7.56
CA SER A 278 12.24 12.52 -7.19
C SER A 278 11.55 12.39 -5.84
N ARG A 279 10.77 11.32 -5.65
CA ARG A 279 10.10 11.04 -4.37
C ARG A 279 11.10 10.82 -3.24
N TYR A 280 12.24 10.19 -3.52
CA TYR A 280 13.31 10.03 -2.53
C TYR A 280 13.83 11.41 -2.10
N VAL A 281 14.19 12.30 -3.03
CA VAL A 281 14.64 13.67 -2.71
C VAL A 281 13.59 14.45 -1.94
N GLN A 282 12.32 14.40 -2.36
CA GLN A 282 11.21 15.09 -1.70
C GLN A 282 11.01 14.62 -0.25
N GLY A 283 11.00 13.31 -0.01
CA GLY A 283 10.83 12.78 1.34
C GLY A 283 12.07 13.00 2.21
N ARG A 284 13.28 12.98 1.63
CA ARG A 284 14.51 13.38 2.33
C ARG A 284 14.45 14.83 2.81
N ASP A 285 13.90 15.73 2.00
CA ASP A 285 13.64 17.12 2.41
C ASP A 285 12.56 17.21 3.49
N TYR A 286 11.43 16.50 3.34
CA TYR A 286 10.37 16.43 4.34
C TYR A 286 10.92 16.04 5.72
N PHE A 287 11.75 15.01 5.78
CA PHE A 287 12.40 14.54 7.02
C PHE A 287 13.62 15.38 7.44
N MET A 288 13.79 16.57 6.87
CA MET A 288 14.85 17.53 7.20
C MET A 288 16.26 16.96 7.05
N ALA A 289 16.44 16.03 6.10
CA ALA A 289 17.71 15.42 5.73
C ALA A 289 17.96 15.53 4.21
N PRO A 290 17.92 16.76 3.65
CA PRO A 290 17.86 16.97 2.20
C PRO A 290 19.14 16.51 1.50
N LEU A 291 18.97 16.09 0.25
CA LEU A 291 20.07 15.94 -0.71
C LEU A 291 20.33 17.28 -1.42
N ALA A 292 21.56 17.50 -1.87
CA ALA A 292 21.99 18.72 -2.54
C ALA A 292 22.00 18.57 -4.06
N GLU A 293 21.20 19.38 -4.75
CA GLU A 293 21.25 19.50 -6.22
C GLU A 293 22.66 19.91 -6.70
N GLY A 294 23.12 19.29 -7.79
CA GLY A 294 24.45 19.47 -8.38
C GLY A 294 25.59 18.79 -7.61
N THR A 295 25.31 18.17 -6.47
CA THR A 295 26.28 17.37 -5.70
C THR A 295 25.83 15.92 -5.56
N ASP A 296 24.58 15.69 -5.18
CA ASP A 296 24.00 14.36 -4.94
C ASP A 296 23.10 13.92 -6.11
N TYR A 297 22.42 14.86 -6.75
CA TYR A 297 21.53 14.62 -7.90
C TYR A 297 21.45 15.82 -8.84
N GLU A 298 20.95 15.57 -10.06
CA GLU A 298 20.55 16.60 -11.02
C GLU A 298 19.06 16.50 -11.31
N ILE A 299 18.42 17.64 -11.58
CA ILE A 299 17.04 17.67 -12.05
C ILE A 299 17.01 17.44 -13.56
N VAL A 300 16.23 16.46 -13.98
CA VAL A 300 16.11 16.03 -15.37
C VAL A 300 14.68 16.24 -15.89
N LYS A 301 14.55 16.36 -17.21
CA LYS A 301 13.25 16.39 -17.88
C LYS A 301 12.89 15.01 -18.37
N ASP A 302 11.62 14.64 -18.23
CA ASP A 302 11.09 13.44 -18.84
C ASP A 302 10.43 13.81 -20.17
N GLU A 303 11.12 13.49 -21.27
CA GLU A 303 10.64 13.76 -22.63
C GLU A 303 9.99 12.52 -23.29
N ARG A 304 9.76 11.45 -22.51
CA ARG A 304 9.07 10.25 -23.00
C ARG A 304 7.61 10.57 -23.34
N GLU A 305 7.07 9.92 -24.37
CA GLU A 305 5.68 10.15 -24.82
C GLU A 305 4.66 9.76 -23.75
N ASP A 306 4.98 8.76 -22.93
CA ASP A 306 4.20 8.21 -21.83
C ASP A 306 4.74 8.63 -20.44
N ALA A 307 5.45 9.76 -20.37
CA ALA A 307 6.01 10.29 -19.13
C ALA A 307 4.92 10.47 -18.05
N ARG A 308 5.17 9.91 -16.86
CA ARG A 308 4.27 10.02 -15.71
C ARG A 308 4.23 11.44 -15.13
N ALA A 309 5.35 12.14 -15.23
CA ALA A 309 5.53 13.51 -14.80
C ALA A 309 6.59 14.18 -15.70
N THR A 310 6.66 15.50 -15.71
CA THR A 310 7.51 16.27 -16.64
C THR A 310 8.95 16.49 -16.15
N THR A 311 9.17 16.41 -14.84
CA THR A 311 10.50 16.49 -14.22
C THR A 311 10.76 15.28 -13.35
N GLY A 312 12.05 14.93 -13.26
CA GLY A 312 12.56 13.87 -12.42
C GLY A 312 13.87 14.27 -11.75
N ALA A 313 14.42 13.39 -10.92
CA ALA A 313 15.76 13.52 -10.34
C ALA A 313 16.63 12.36 -10.81
N LEU A 314 17.92 12.62 -11.05
CA LEU A 314 18.89 11.58 -11.32
C LEU A 314 20.06 11.71 -10.35
N VAL A 315 20.19 10.74 -9.46
CA VAL A 315 21.28 10.71 -8.47
C VAL A 315 22.61 10.34 -9.15
N HIS A 316 23.72 10.86 -8.63
CA HIS A 316 25.05 10.57 -9.16
C HIS A 316 25.62 9.24 -8.69
N GLU A 317 25.15 8.75 -7.55
CA GLU A 317 25.53 7.48 -6.93
C GLU A 317 24.37 6.91 -6.10
N MET A 318 24.47 5.63 -5.76
CA MET A 318 23.45 4.96 -4.94
C MET A 318 23.33 5.67 -3.59
N GLN A 319 22.10 5.91 -3.17
CA GLN A 319 21.79 6.61 -1.93
C GLN A 319 21.50 5.63 -0.78
N PRO A 320 21.67 6.04 0.49
CA PRO A 320 21.47 5.14 1.61
C PRO A 320 19.98 4.82 1.85
N LEU A 321 19.69 3.58 2.19
CA LEU A 321 18.36 3.16 2.63
C LEU A 321 18.00 3.79 3.98
N PHE A 322 18.96 3.81 4.90
CA PHE A 322 18.79 4.31 6.26
C PHE A 322 19.45 5.67 6.45
N PHE A 323 18.81 6.56 7.20
CA PHE A 323 19.33 7.90 7.47
C PHE A 323 18.87 8.46 8.80
N THR A 324 19.53 9.53 9.24
CA THR A 324 19.12 10.31 10.41
C THR A 324 18.31 11.52 9.94
N PRO A 325 17.05 11.67 10.39
CA PRO A 325 16.26 12.86 10.10
C PRO A 325 16.77 14.08 10.86
N GLY A 326 16.35 15.28 10.45
CA GLY A 326 16.87 16.54 11.03
C GLY A 326 16.39 16.85 12.46
N LYS A 327 15.41 16.10 12.98
CA LYS A 327 14.90 16.17 14.36
C LYS A 327 14.53 14.75 14.86
N SER A 328 14.34 14.61 16.17
CA SER A 328 14.07 13.33 16.85
C SER A 328 12.77 13.32 17.67
N ASP A 329 11.85 14.23 17.37
CA ASP A 329 10.54 14.36 18.01
C ASP A 329 9.41 14.36 16.96
N TRP A 330 9.53 13.48 15.96
CA TRP A 330 8.48 13.27 14.97
C TRP A 330 7.22 12.74 15.64
N ASN A 331 6.09 13.43 15.48
CA ASN A 331 4.83 13.02 16.10
C ASN A 331 3.93 12.24 15.12
N THR A 332 2.87 11.64 15.64
CA THR A 332 1.89 10.83 14.87
C THR A 332 1.36 11.57 13.65
N PHE A 333 1.01 12.85 13.79
CA PHE A 333 0.49 13.66 12.69
C PHE A 333 1.52 13.85 11.59
N GLU A 334 2.77 14.18 11.94
CA GLU A 334 3.86 14.34 10.96
C GLU A 334 4.21 13.03 10.25
N MET A 335 4.11 11.89 10.95
CA MET A 335 4.33 10.58 10.33
C MET A 335 3.24 10.24 9.32
N ILE A 336 1.97 10.42 9.68
CA ILE A 336 0.84 10.24 8.75
C ILE A 336 0.95 11.20 7.56
N ARG A 337 1.24 12.48 7.82
CA ARG A 337 1.29 13.54 6.80
C ARG A 337 2.44 13.37 5.80
N SER A 338 3.46 12.59 6.14
CA SER A 338 4.63 12.34 5.29
C SER A 338 4.27 11.68 3.95
N PHE A 339 3.26 10.81 3.91
CA PHE A 339 2.77 10.17 2.68
C PHE A 339 2.07 11.15 1.73
N ALA A 340 1.68 12.32 2.23
CA ALA A 340 1.06 13.37 1.44
C ALA A 340 2.07 14.46 1.02
N ALA A 341 3.38 14.24 1.20
CA ALA A 341 4.41 15.18 0.78
C ALA A 341 4.50 15.27 -0.75
N ARG A 342 4.66 16.49 -1.28
CA ARG A 342 4.69 16.76 -2.73
C ARG A 342 5.91 17.56 -3.17
N GLY A 343 6.93 17.64 -2.32
CA GLY A 343 8.17 18.36 -2.62
C GLY A 343 8.02 19.87 -2.55
N GLU A 344 7.12 20.39 -1.70
CA GLU A 344 6.75 21.80 -1.65
C GLU A 344 7.96 22.74 -1.47
N ASN A 345 9.00 22.27 -0.79
CA ASN A 345 10.23 23.04 -0.53
C ASN A 345 11.40 22.65 -1.45
N VAL A 346 11.22 21.71 -2.39
CA VAL A 346 12.28 21.23 -3.29
C VAL A 346 12.09 21.86 -4.66
N ALA A 347 12.76 23.00 -4.89
CA ALA A 347 12.68 23.70 -6.17
C ALA A 347 13.06 22.80 -7.35
N GLY A 348 12.25 22.83 -8.42
CA GLY A 348 12.39 21.99 -9.61
C GLY A 348 11.82 20.58 -9.47
N LEU A 349 11.52 20.14 -8.24
CA LEU A 349 10.85 18.88 -7.92
C LEU A 349 9.54 19.08 -7.13
N ASN A 350 9.00 20.29 -7.10
CA ASN A 350 7.71 20.55 -6.48
C ASN A 350 6.59 20.09 -7.43
N ALA A 351 5.79 19.09 -7.02
CA ALA A 351 4.74 18.53 -7.87
C ALA A 351 3.55 19.49 -8.11
N ASN A 352 3.45 20.57 -7.33
CA ASN A 352 2.42 21.60 -7.52
C ASN A 352 2.80 22.64 -8.58
N THR A 353 4.10 22.90 -8.77
CA THR A 353 4.56 24.01 -9.64
C THR A 353 5.48 23.58 -10.78
N ASP A 354 6.23 22.50 -10.60
CA ASP A 354 7.34 22.12 -11.47
C ASP A 354 7.05 20.85 -12.29
N GLY A 355 5.94 20.18 -11.99
CA GLY A 355 5.46 19.01 -12.71
C GLY A 355 6.25 17.73 -12.42
N ALA A 356 6.72 17.58 -11.18
CA ALA A 356 7.38 16.38 -10.68
C ALA A 356 6.38 15.32 -10.21
N TYR A 357 6.80 14.05 -10.20
CA TYR A 357 6.04 13.01 -9.52
C TYR A 357 6.27 13.07 -8.01
N ALA A 358 5.21 12.84 -7.21
CA ALA A 358 5.23 13.02 -5.77
C ALA A 358 4.83 11.75 -5.00
N ILE A 359 5.18 11.72 -3.72
CA ILE A 359 4.74 10.67 -2.77
C ILE A 359 3.21 10.72 -2.67
N GLY A 360 2.68 11.88 -2.30
CA GLY A 360 1.24 12.14 -2.37
C GLY A 360 0.83 12.37 -3.83
N SER A 361 -0.03 11.50 -4.37
CA SER A 361 -0.44 11.56 -5.77
C SER A 361 -1.91 11.20 -5.94
N ASN A 362 -2.52 11.61 -7.06
CA ASN A 362 -3.87 11.18 -7.41
C ASN A 362 -3.97 9.70 -7.82
N ARG A 363 -2.88 8.94 -7.70
CA ARG A 363 -2.79 7.52 -8.02
C ARG A 363 -2.62 6.65 -6.78
N ASN A 364 -2.44 7.26 -5.60
CA ASN A 364 -2.48 6.51 -4.37
C ASN A 364 -3.88 5.85 -4.24
N THR A 365 -4.00 4.67 -3.67
CA THR A 365 -5.27 3.94 -3.56
C THR A 365 -5.67 3.72 -2.11
N GLU A 366 -4.68 3.36 -1.29
CA GLU A 366 -4.75 3.31 0.16
C GLU A 366 -3.40 3.76 0.75
N ILE A 367 -3.46 4.23 2.00
CA ILE A 367 -2.28 4.50 2.80
C ILE A 367 -2.55 4.01 4.21
N HIS A 368 -1.61 3.25 4.74
CA HIS A 368 -1.62 2.80 6.11
C HIS A 368 -0.35 3.22 6.84
N THR A 369 -0.48 3.56 8.12
CA THR A 369 0.63 3.77 9.05
C THR A 369 0.41 2.94 10.31
N PHE A 370 1.37 2.08 10.65
CA PHE A 370 1.38 1.33 11.88
C PHE A 370 2.21 2.06 12.93
N GLN A 371 1.60 2.36 14.07
CA GLN A 371 2.27 2.88 15.27
C GLN A 371 2.48 1.72 16.24
N ILE A 372 3.72 1.28 16.40
CA ILE A 372 4.11 0.12 17.22
C ILE A 372 4.64 0.59 18.57
N ARG A 373 4.06 0.03 19.63
CA ARG A 373 4.36 0.37 21.02
C ARG A 373 5.09 -0.79 21.68
N HIS A 374 6.41 -0.74 21.64
CA HIS A 374 7.25 -1.87 22.05
C HIS A 374 7.05 -2.25 23.52
N GLY A 375 6.96 -3.57 23.77
CA GLY A 375 6.78 -4.13 25.11
C GLY A 375 5.36 -4.04 25.69
N MET A 376 4.39 -3.47 24.96
CA MET A 376 2.97 -3.56 25.32
C MET A 376 2.38 -4.93 24.99
N ASP A 377 1.18 -5.21 25.49
CA ASP A 377 0.44 -6.42 25.15
C ASP A 377 0.15 -6.47 23.63
N PRO A 378 0.48 -7.57 22.91
CA PRO A 378 0.28 -7.66 21.46
C PRO A 378 -1.13 -7.33 20.96
N GLU A 379 -2.16 -7.52 21.79
CA GLU A 379 -3.54 -7.17 21.45
C GLU A 379 -3.73 -5.68 21.18
N ILE A 380 -2.93 -4.83 21.81
CA ILE A 380 -3.06 -3.37 21.75
C ILE A 380 -1.76 -2.71 21.29
N ALA A 381 -0.65 -3.43 21.19
CA ALA A 381 0.67 -2.85 20.93
C ALA A 381 0.74 -2.04 19.63
N THR A 382 -0.07 -2.37 18.62
CA THR A 382 -0.03 -1.69 17.32
C THR A 382 -1.37 -1.03 17.01
N ILE A 383 -1.31 0.26 16.66
CA ILE A 383 -2.45 1.02 16.13
C ILE A 383 -2.25 1.15 14.62
N GLN A 384 -3.23 0.74 13.83
CA GLN A 384 -3.27 0.95 12.39
C GLN A 384 -4.02 2.25 12.09
N TRP A 385 -3.33 3.20 11.48
CA TRP A 385 -3.89 4.45 10.97
C TRP A 385 -4.17 4.27 9.48
N GLU A 386 -5.44 4.11 9.11
CA GLU A 386 -5.87 3.66 7.78
C GLU A 386 -6.54 4.77 6.96
N MET A 387 -6.11 4.95 5.70
CA MET A 387 -6.67 5.89 4.71
C MET A 387 -7.06 5.12 3.45
N LEU A 388 -8.35 5.01 3.15
CA LEU A 388 -8.85 4.31 1.95
C LEU A 388 -9.06 5.24 0.76
N SER A 389 -8.11 6.15 0.56
CA SER A 389 -8.01 7.03 -0.60
C SER A 389 -6.69 7.80 -0.55
N ASN A 390 -6.45 8.68 -1.53
CA ASN A 390 -5.14 9.31 -1.70
C ASN A 390 -4.69 10.12 -0.49
N ALA A 391 -3.38 10.07 -0.20
CA ALA A 391 -2.82 10.63 1.02
C ALA A 391 -3.09 12.14 1.15
N GLU A 392 -3.05 12.84 0.02
CA GLU A 392 -3.11 14.29 0.00
C GLU A 392 -4.42 14.87 0.53
N PHE A 393 -5.58 14.28 0.18
CA PHE A 393 -6.88 14.77 0.66
C PHE A 393 -7.66 13.64 1.36
N SER A 394 -6.95 12.90 2.22
CA SER A 394 -7.52 11.87 3.09
C SER A 394 -7.16 12.10 4.57
N VAL A 395 -7.73 11.26 5.42
CA VAL A 395 -7.61 11.25 6.89
C VAL A 395 -7.49 9.81 7.35
N ALA A 396 -6.51 9.56 8.23
CA ALA A 396 -6.21 8.24 8.76
C ALA A 396 -7.04 7.94 10.01
N ILE A 397 -7.78 6.83 9.95
CA ILE A 397 -8.66 6.36 11.02
C ILE A 397 -7.87 5.43 11.95
N PRO A 398 -7.85 5.66 13.28
CA PRO A 398 -7.17 4.79 14.23
C PRO A 398 -7.94 3.50 14.50
N LEU A 399 -7.29 2.35 14.28
CA LEU A 399 -7.87 1.02 14.42
C LEU A 399 -6.97 0.11 15.29
N TYR A 400 -7.57 -0.54 16.29
CA TYR A 400 -6.94 -1.57 17.10
C TYR A 400 -7.09 -2.94 16.41
N SER A 401 -6.49 -3.06 15.23
CA SER A 401 -6.77 -4.12 14.25
C SER A 401 -6.55 -5.54 14.77
N ALA A 402 -5.61 -5.77 15.68
CA ALA A 402 -5.40 -7.09 16.30
C ALA A 402 -6.65 -7.60 17.06
N LEU A 403 -7.48 -6.68 17.56
CA LEU A 403 -8.69 -6.99 18.34
C LEU A 403 -9.97 -6.95 17.52
N LEU A 404 -9.97 -6.38 16.31
CA LEU A 404 -11.20 -6.22 15.55
C LEU A 404 -11.83 -7.57 15.17
N THR A 405 -13.14 -7.67 15.40
CA THR A 405 -13.99 -8.77 14.92
C THR A 405 -15.16 -8.26 14.08
N GLU A 406 -15.35 -6.94 14.04
CA GLU A 406 -16.35 -6.25 13.23
C GLU A 406 -15.71 -5.00 12.63
N VAL A 407 -16.14 -4.62 11.44
CA VAL A 407 -15.73 -3.37 10.78
C VAL A 407 -16.91 -2.40 10.75
N SER A 408 -16.59 -1.10 10.70
CA SER A 408 -17.62 -0.08 10.51
C SER A 408 -18.31 -0.28 9.16
N PRO A 409 -19.66 -0.22 9.08
CA PRO A 409 -20.36 -0.31 7.80
C PRO A 409 -20.00 0.84 6.85
N TYR A 410 -19.49 1.96 7.36
CA TYR A 410 -19.02 3.07 6.55
C TYR A 410 -17.80 2.74 5.69
N PHE A 411 -17.03 1.70 6.01
CA PHE A 411 -15.95 1.24 5.14
C PHE A 411 -16.46 0.56 3.86
N SER A 412 -17.77 0.28 3.77
CA SER A 412 -18.36 -0.59 2.76
C SER A 412 -17.78 -2.01 2.79
N ASP A 413 -18.54 -2.97 2.27
CA ASP A 413 -18.01 -4.31 2.04
C ASP A 413 -17.50 -4.46 0.61
N GLN A 414 -16.88 -5.60 0.31
CA GLN A 414 -16.35 -5.92 -1.01
C GLN A 414 -17.44 -6.09 -2.09
N ASP A 415 -18.73 -6.07 -1.73
CA ASP A 415 -19.86 -6.18 -2.66
C ASP A 415 -20.39 -4.80 -3.12
N VAL A 416 -19.84 -3.69 -2.58
CA VAL A 416 -20.21 -2.34 -3.02
C VAL A 416 -19.92 -2.14 -4.51
N SER A 417 -20.84 -1.45 -5.21
CA SER A 417 -20.74 -1.23 -6.65
C SER A 417 -19.47 -0.46 -7.01
N PHE A 418 -18.71 -1.01 -7.96
CA PHE A 418 -17.52 -0.37 -8.53
C PHE A 418 -17.85 0.78 -9.50
N ASP A 419 -19.11 0.92 -9.94
CA ASP A 419 -19.49 1.84 -11.02
C ASP A 419 -19.08 3.31 -10.76
N HIS A 420 -19.09 3.75 -9.50
CA HIS A 420 -18.74 5.13 -9.14
C HIS A 420 -17.26 5.47 -9.39
N CYS A 421 -16.38 4.47 -9.50
CA CYS A 421 -14.98 4.69 -9.84
C CYS A 421 -14.81 5.33 -11.22
N GLU A 422 -15.76 5.07 -12.14
CA GLU A 422 -15.77 5.56 -13.53
C GLU A 422 -16.55 6.88 -13.69
N GLU A 423 -17.03 7.49 -12.60
CA GLU A 423 -17.78 8.75 -12.66
C GLU A 423 -16.88 9.93 -13.09
N GLU A 424 -17.29 10.64 -14.13
CA GLU A 424 -16.56 11.80 -14.67
C GLU A 424 -17.15 13.14 -14.19
N ASP A 425 -18.44 13.19 -13.83
CA ASP A 425 -19.13 14.39 -13.35
C ASP A 425 -19.38 14.31 -11.82
N VAL A 426 -18.28 14.20 -11.09
CA VAL A 426 -18.25 14.06 -9.62
C VAL A 426 -18.92 15.24 -8.89
N VAL A 427 -19.01 16.40 -9.53
CA VAL A 427 -19.68 17.59 -8.98
C VAL A 427 -21.20 17.36 -8.88
N ASN A 428 -21.80 16.70 -9.88
CA ASN A 428 -23.25 16.57 -10.00
C ASN A 428 -23.77 15.18 -9.61
N ASN A 429 -22.93 14.16 -9.62
CA ASN A 429 -23.30 12.78 -9.29
C ASN A 429 -22.81 12.41 -7.89
N GLU A 430 -23.73 11.93 -7.06
CA GLU A 430 -23.46 11.53 -5.69
C GLU A 430 -22.80 10.16 -5.63
N GLU A 431 -21.91 10.01 -4.66
CA GLU A 431 -21.26 8.77 -4.31
C GLU A 431 -22.20 7.75 -3.65
N PRO A 432 -21.84 6.45 -3.63
CA PRO A 432 -22.55 5.45 -2.86
C PRO A 432 -22.75 5.89 -1.40
N LYS A 433 -24.01 5.86 -0.95
CA LYS A 433 -24.37 6.25 0.41
C LYS A 433 -23.61 5.41 1.44
N ASN A 434 -23.25 6.04 2.54
CA ASN A 434 -22.58 5.38 3.67
C ASN A 434 -21.26 4.71 3.29
N SER A 435 -20.52 5.27 2.32
CA SER A 435 -19.18 4.81 1.96
C SER A 435 -18.14 5.90 2.14
N ILE A 436 -17.30 5.76 3.17
CA ILE A 436 -16.20 6.68 3.41
C ILE A 436 -15.15 6.63 2.28
N ASN A 437 -14.96 5.46 1.67
CA ASN A 437 -13.99 5.27 0.58
C ASN A 437 -14.38 6.15 -0.61
N TYR A 438 -15.65 6.16 -0.99
CA TYR A 438 -16.12 6.99 -2.09
C TYR A 438 -16.25 8.47 -1.75
N VAL A 439 -16.59 8.81 -0.49
CA VAL A 439 -16.55 10.21 -0.03
C VAL A 439 -15.13 10.77 -0.16
N LEU A 440 -14.12 10.04 0.34
CA LEU A 440 -12.73 10.46 0.26
C LEU A 440 -12.22 10.44 -1.19
N MET A 441 -12.66 9.48 -2.01
CA MET A 441 -12.35 9.44 -3.45
C MET A 441 -12.83 10.70 -4.15
N ASP A 442 -14.07 11.13 -3.92
CA ASP A 442 -14.64 12.31 -4.56
C ASP A 442 -14.01 13.60 -4.03
N ILE A 443 -13.72 13.68 -2.73
CA ILE A 443 -12.95 14.79 -2.16
C ILE A 443 -11.60 14.91 -2.88
N ASN A 444 -10.89 13.79 -3.01
CA ASN A 444 -9.60 13.75 -3.69
C ASN A 444 -9.69 14.17 -5.16
N THR A 445 -10.67 13.65 -5.91
CA THR A 445 -10.86 14.02 -7.32
C THR A 445 -11.11 15.52 -7.45
N LEU A 446 -12.09 16.06 -6.71
CA LEU A 446 -12.49 17.45 -6.84
C LEU A 446 -11.40 18.42 -6.37
N ALA A 447 -10.72 18.13 -5.25
CA ALA A 447 -9.61 18.95 -4.76
C ALA A 447 -8.40 18.90 -5.69
N TYR A 448 -8.11 17.73 -6.28
CA TYR A 448 -7.00 17.56 -7.22
C TYR A 448 -7.26 18.22 -8.58
N GLU A 449 -8.48 18.22 -9.08
CA GLU A 449 -8.83 18.87 -10.36
C GLU A 449 -8.96 20.40 -10.22
N ASN A 450 -9.28 20.88 -9.01
CA ASN A 450 -9.51 22.29 -8.72
C ASN A 450 -8.49 22.83 -7.70
N ARG A 451 -7.21 22.45 -7.83
CA ARG A 451 -6.18 22.73 -6.81
C ARG A 451 -6.08 24.20 -6.41
N ASP A 452 -6.07 25.09 -7.41
CA ASP A 452 -5.92 26.53 -7.22
C ASP A 452 -7.02 27.12 -6.33
N SER A 453 -8.20 26.49 -6.30
CA SER A 453 -9.36 26.97 -5.55
C SER A 453 -9.68 26.14 -4.30
N CYS A 454 -9.36 24.84 -4.29
CA CYS A 454 -9.84 23.92 -3.25
C CYS A 454 -8.73 23.29 -2.40
N ALA A 455 -7.52 23.11 -2.92
CA ALA A 455 -6.53 22.25 -2.26
C ALA A 455 -6.13 22.77 -0.87
N THR A 456 -5.88 24.07 -0.74
CA THR A 456 -5.43 24.68 0.52
C THR A 456 -6.46 24.49 1.64
N GLY A 457 -7.71 24.90 1.42
CA GLY A 457 -8.75 24.85 2.45
C GLY A 457 -9.18 23.42 2.80
N VAL A 458 -9.29 22.53 1.80
CA VAL A 458 -9.58 21.10 2.03
C VAL A 458 -8.48 20.48 2.88
N ARG A 459 -7.21 20.67 2.52
CA ARG A 459 -6.09 20.08 3.28
C ARG A 459 -6.04 20.61 4.71
N ALA A 460 -6.25 21.90 4.91
CA ALA A 460 -6.22 22.53 6.23
C ALA A 460 -7.31 21.96 7.16
N TYR A 461 -8.54 21.79 6.65
CA TYR A 461 -9.62 21.16 7.40
C TYR A 461 -9.35 19.69 7.74
N LEU A 462 -8.87 18.91 6.76
CA LEU A 462 -8.51 17.50 7.00
C LEU A 462 -7.34 17.36 7.98
N ASP A 463 -6.40 18.31 8.00
CA ASP A 463 -5.34 18.36 9.00
C ASP A 463 -5.88 18.65 10.41
N ALA A 464 -6.84 19.56 10.56
CA ALA A 464 -7.54 19.80 11.82
C ALA A 464 -8.30 18.55 12.30
N LEU A 465 -9.04 17.89 11.40
CA LEU A 465 -9.74 16.64 11.70
C LEU A 465 -8.76 15.52 12.12
N GLN A 466 -7.63 15.38 11.43
CA GLN A 466 -6.62 14.38 11.78
C GLN A 466 -6.03 14.63 13.18
N LYS A 467 -5.78 15.89 13.55
CA LYS A 467 -5.29 16.27 14.88
C LYS A 467 -6.30 15.90 15.97
N GLU A 468 -7.59 16.15 15.75
CA GLU A 468 -8.63 15.77 16.72
C GLU A 468 -8.77 14.24 16.86
N LEU A 469 -8.69 13.48 15.76
CA LEU A 469 -8.68 12.02 15.82
C LEU A 469 -7.49 11.50 16.65
N ILE A 470 -6.31 12.09 16.46
CA ILE A 470 -5.12 11.74 17.24
C ILE A 470 -5.32 12.07 18.73
N GLU A 471 -5.77 13.28 19.03
CA GLU A 471 -5.99 13.72 20.42
C GLU A 471 -7.03 12.85 21.14
N GLN A 472 -8.16 12.57 20.49
CA GLN A 472 -9.21 11.74 21.07
C GLN A 472 -8.82 10.26 21.17
N ASN A 473 -8.00 9.75 20.24
CA ASN A 473 -7.48 8.40 20.34
C ASN A 473 -6.61 8.20 21.59
N LEU A 474 -5.92 9.23 22.10
CA LEU A 474 -5.18 9.12 23.37
C LEU A 474 -6.11 8.76 24.54
N THR A 475 -7.32 9.33 24.56
CA THR A 475 -8.32 9.03 25.60
C THR A 475 -8.89 7.61 25.45
N VAL A 476 -9.17 7.19 24.23
CA VAL A 476 -9.59 5.80 23.93
C VAL A 476 -8.49 4.81 24.30
N ASP A 477 -7.24 5.15 24.03
CA ASP A 477 -6.09 4.30 24.32
C ASP A 477 -5.87 4.10 25.82
N GLU A 478 -6.02 5.16 26.63
CA GLU A 478 -6.00 5.05 28.09
C GLU A 478 -7.05 4.03 28.59
N ALA A 479 -8.26 4.05 28.01
CA ALA A 479 -9.31 3.09 28.33
C ALA A 479 -8.99 1.67 27.83
N MET A 480 -8.38 1.55 26.64
CA MET A 480 -7.94 0.28 26.07
C MET A 480 -6.89 -0.41 26.95
N GLN A 481 -5.94 0.37 27.47
CA GLN A 481 -4.93 -0.11 28.42
C GLN A 481 -5.54 -0.49 29.79
N ALA A 482 -6.58 0.21 30.23
CA ALA A 482 -7.28 -0.06 31.49
C ALA A 482 -8.26 -1.23 31.41
N ALA A 483 -8.69 -1.65 30.22
CA ALA A 483 -9.58 -2.78 30.01
C ALA A 483 -8.93 -4.09 30.53
N LYS A 484 -9.73 -4.88 31.25
CA LYS A 484 -9.23 -5.95 32.13
C LYS A 484 -8.86 -7.24 31.39
N ASP A 485 -9.51 -7.51 30.27
CA ASP A 485 -9.40 -8.75 29.52
C ASP A 485 -9.65 -8.51 28.02
N THR A 486 -9.34 -9.53 27.22
CA THR A 486 -9.49 -9.55 25.77
C THR A 486 -10.92 -9.27 25.32
N GLU A 487 -11.94 -9.73 26.06
CA GLU A 487 -13.35 -9.52 25.71
C GLU A 487 -13.72 -8.05 25.81
N ALA A 488 -13.36 -7.40 26.92
CA ALA A 488 -13.57 -5.97 27.10
C ALA A 488 -12.79 -5.12 26.08
N ARG A 489 -11.53 -5.51 25.79
CA ARG A 489 -10.71 -4.85 24.76
C ARG A 489 -11.30 -5.01 23.36
N THR A 490 -11.78 -6.20 23.01
CA THR A 490 -12.41 -6.47 21.71
C THR A 490 -13.68 -5.64 21.54
N ALA A 491 -14.54 -5.60 22.56
CA ALA A 491 -15.75 -4.78 22.53
C ALA A 491 -15.42 -3.30 22.36
N LEU A 492 -14.42 -2.79 23.10
CA LEU A 492 -13.97 -1.41 22.97
C LEU A 492 -13.33 -1.14 21.61
N ALA A 493 -12.53 -2.05 21.05
CA ALA A 493 -11.88 -1.90 19.77
C ALA A 493 -12.91 -1.79 18.63
N ASN A 494 -13.90 -2.69 18.60
CA ASN A 494 -14.98 -2.65 17.62
C ASN A 494 -15.76 -1.33 17.73
N LYS A 495 -16.09 -0.91 18.96
CA LYS A 495 -16.83 0.32 19.21
C LYS A 495 -16.05 1.57 18.83
N ALA A 496 -14.77 1.62 19.18
CA ALA A 496 -13.86 2.70 18.82
C ALA A 496 -13.69 2.81 17.31
N GLY A 497 -13.48 1.70 16.60
CA GLY A 497 -13.41 1.68 15.14
C GLY A 497 -14.68 2.25 14.50
N LYS A 498 -15.87 1.80 14.96
CA LYS A 498 -17.16 2.35 14.50
C LYS A 498 -17.28 3.86 14.75
N ALA A 499 -16.95 4.32 15.96
CA ALA A 499 -17.03 5.73 16.33
C ALA A 499 -16.09 6.62 15.51
N ALA A 500 -14.83 6.22 15.35
CA ALA A 500 -13.83 6.96 14.57
C ALA A 500 -14.24 7.05 13.09
N THR A 501 -14.62 5.92 12.46
CA THR A 501 -15.04 5.92 11.06
C THR A 501 -16.32 6.74 10.85
N LYS A 502 -17.32 6.63 11.74
CA LYS A 502 -18.56 7.41 11.65
C LYS A 502 -18.29 8.91 11.73
N ASN A 503 -17.51 9.36 12.72
CA ASN A 503 -17.18 10.78 12.90
C ASN A 503 -16.43 11.31 11.67
N THR A 504 -15.47 10.54 11.16
CA THR A 504 -14.72 10.90 9.94
C THR A 504 -15.65 10.99 8.72
N TYR A 505 -16.52 9.99 8.52
CA TYR A 505 -17.50 9.99 7.42
C TYR A 505 -18.39 11.23 7.47
N VAL A 506 -18.99 11.55 8.63
CA VAL A 506 -19.89 12.70 8.77
C VAL A 506 -19.18 14.01 8.43
N LYS A 507 -17.98 14.22 8.98
CA LYS A 507 -17.18 15.44 8.72
C LYS A 507 -16.74 15.57 7.27
N CYS A 508 -16.29 14.48 6.66
CA CYS A 508 -15.87 14.47 5.25
C CYS A 508 -17.06 14.61 4.29
N LYS A 509 -18.18 13.95 4.57
CA LYS A 509 -19.41 14.04 3.75
C LYS A 509 -19.96 15.46 3.73
N ALA A 510 -20.05 16.13 4.88
CA ALA A 510 -20.48 17.52 4.96
C ALA A 510 -19.56 18.46 4.15
N MET A 511 -18.24 18.29 4.31
CA MET A 511 -17.27 19.06 3.51
C MET A 511 -17.41 18.79 2.00
N LEU A 512 -17.62 17.54 1.58
CA LEU A 512 -17.81 17.19 0.17
C LEU A 512 -19.05 17.87 -0.43
N GLU A 513 -20.16 17.94 0.33
CA GLU A 513 -21.37 18.64 -0.09
C GLU A 513 -21.12 20.14 -0.29
N GLU A 514 -20.46 20.80 0.68
CA GLU A 514 -20.08 22.21 0.55
C GLU A 514 -19.15 22.45 -0.65
N MET A 515 -18.19 21.54 -0.88
CA MET A 515 -17.27 21.65 -2.00
C MET A 515 -17.99 21.51 -3.34
N ARG A 516 -18.97 20.61 -3.45
CA ARG A 516 -19.82 20.50 -4.65
C ARG A 516 -20.65 21.76 -4.88
N ASP A 517 -21.19 22.37 -3.83
CA ASP A 517 -21.96 23.61 -3.93
C ASP A 517 -21.08 24.78 -4.39
N TYR A 518 -19.88 24.92 -3.83
CA TYR A 518 -18.89 25.90 -4.26
C TYR A 518 -18.54 25.77 -5.74
N LEU A 519 -18.25 24.54 -6.20
CA LEU A 519 -17.91 24.28 -7.60
C LEU A 519 -19.09 24.53 -8.56
N LYS A 520 -20.34 24.29 -8.13
CA LYS A 520 -21.56 24.59 -8.90
C LYS A 520 -21.83 26.08 -9.00
N GLU A 521 -21.54 26.86 -7.96
CA GLU A 521 -21.67 28.31 -7.97
C GLU A 521 -20.72 28.95 -8.99
N GLY A 522 -19.49 28.43 -9.08
CA GLY A 522 -18.51 28.84 -10.09
C GLY A 522 -17.89 30.22 -9.83
N ASP A 523 -17.98 30.74 -8.60
CA ASP A 523 -17.26 31.93 -8.14
C ASP A 523 -15.96 31.53 -7.43
N PHE A 524 -14.86 31.62 -8.15
CA PHE A 524 -13.52 31.29 -7.66
C PHE A 524 -12.72 32.54 -7.25
N SER A 525 -13.41 33.62 -6.85
CA SER A 525 -12.74 34.84 -6.38
C SER A 525 -12.13 34.69 -4.98
N GLU A 526 -12.65 33.75 -4.18
CA GLU A 526 -12.10 33.31 -2.90
C GLU A 526 -11.87 31.79 -2.96
N GLU A 527 -10.82 31.31 -2.30
CA GLU A 527 -10.56 29.86 -2.16
C GLU A 527 -11.66 29.20 -1.31
N PHE A 528 -11.99 27.95 -1.62
CA PHE A 528 -12.91 27.15 -0.84
C PHE A 528 -12.33 26.88 0.55
N VAL A 529 -13.12 27.20 1.57
CA VAL A 529 -12.82 26.90 2.97
C VAL A 529 -14.06 26.22 3.57
N PRO A 530 -13.94 24.97 4.08
CA PRO A 530 -15.06 24.30 4.73
C PRO A 530 -15.62 25.14 5.88
N SER A 531 -16.94 25.23 6.01
CA SER A 531 -17.60 26.09 6.98
C SER A 531 -17.33 25.69 8.44
N ASP A 532 -16.99 24.42 8.65
CA ASP A 532 -16.59 23.84 9.93
C ASP A 532 -15.07 23.96 10.21
N TYR A 533 -14.33 24.74 9.44
CA TYR A 533 -12.92 25.05 9.70
C TYR A 533 -12.73 26.46 10.28
N ASP A 534 -12.12 26.57 11.45
CA ASP A 534 -11.66 27.83 12.02
C ASP A 534 -10.20 28.08 11.61
N ALA A 535 -10.02 28.82 10.51
CA ALA A 535 -8.70 29.14 9.96
C ALA A 535 -7.83 30.01 10.88
N ASP A 536 -8.41 30.79 11.80
CA ASP A 536 -7.64 31.62 12.72
C ASP A 536 -7.00 30.79 13.84
N ASN A 537 -7.61 29.65 14.19
CA ASN A 537 -7.17 28.76 15.26
C ASN A 537 -6.64 27.40 14.77
N ASP A 538 -6.74 27.10 13.48
CA ASP A 538 -6.33 25.84 12.85
C ASP A 538 -7.00 24.61 13.50
N CYS A 539 -8.31 24.70 13.72
CA CYS A 539 -9.12 23.66 14.36
C CYS A 539 -10.52 23.54 13.72
N LEU A 540 -11.28 22.51 14.09
CA LEU A 540 -12.69 22.42 13.71
C LEU A 540 -13.53 23.43 14.52
N VAL A 541 -14.62 23.93 13.94
CA VAL A 541 -15.59 24.76 14.65
C VAL A 541 -16.39 23.90 15.63
N GLU A 542 -16.84 22.73 15.18
CA GLU A 542 -17.46 21.70 16.00
C GLU A 542 -16.52 20.48 16.10
N SER A 543 -16.01 20.20 17.30
CA SER A 543 -15.13 19.05 17.52
C SER A 543 -15.85 17.71 17.28
N ILE A 544 -15.12 16.68 16.84
CA ILE A 544 -15.67 15.32 16.74
C ILE A 544 -15.99 14.73 18.11
N THR A 545 -16.77 13.66 18.17
CA THR A 545 -17.15 12.98 19.42
C THR A 545 -16.63 11.55 19.48
N TYR A 546 -15.50 11.27 18.81
CA TYR A 546 -14.92 9.93 18.73
C TYR A 546 -14.69 9.29 20.11
N ALA A 547 -13.94 9.94 21.00
CA ALA A 547 -13.64 9.36 22.32
C ALA A 547 -14.90 9.20 23.18
N ASP A 548 -15.76 10.23 23.19
CA ASP A 548 -17.00 10.21 23.96
C ASP A 548 -17.95 9.10 23.49
N GLU A 549 -18.12 8.92 22.18
CA GLU A 549 -18.92 7.83 21.61
C GLU A 549 -18.29 6.47 21.88
N ALA A 550 -16.98 6.31 21.72
CA ALA A 550 -16.28 5.06 21.97
C ALA A 550 -16.41 4.61 23.43
N LEU A 551 -16.44 5.55 24.38
CA LEU A 551 -16.46 5.28 25.82
C LEU A 551 -17.85 5.36 26.47
N SER A 552 -18.90 5.66 25.70
CA SER A 552 -20.26 5.73 26.21
C SER A 552 -20.82 4.34 26.60
N ASP A 553 -21.96 4.32 27.29
CA ASP A 553 -22.73 3.07 27.50
C ASP A 553 -23.66 2.74 26.31
N GLU A 554 -23.79 3.65 25.34
CA GLU A 554 -24.67 3.51 24.17
C GLU A 554 -23.93 2.94 22.98
N ASP A 555 -24.61 2.15 22.15
CA ASP A 555 -24.04 1.67 20.88
C ASP A 555 -23.80 2.84 19.91
N VAL A 556 -22.76 2.74 19.09
CA VAL A 556 -22.52 3.72 18.03
C VAL A 556 -23.61 3.56 16.97
N ALA A 557 -24.36 4.63 16.72
CA ALA A 557 -25.45 4.60 15.74
C ALA A 557 -24.95 4.15 14.37
N GLU A 558 -25.58 3.10 13.84
CA GLU A 558 -25.36 2.61 12.48
C GLU A 558 -26.00 3.55 11.44
N PRO A 559 -25.47 3.60 10.21
CA PRO A 559 -26.08 4.37 9.14
C PRO A 559 -27.53 3.93 8.88
N GLU A 560 -28.39 4.87 8.48
CA GLU A 560 -29.73 4.52 8.00
C GLU A 560 -29.61 3.73 6.69
N VAL A 561 -30.08 2.49 6.70
CA VAL A 561 -30.21 1.66 5.49
C VAL A 561 -31.57 1.96 4.87
N GLU A 562 -31.61 2.68 3.75
CA GLU A 562 -32.81 2.68 2.93
C GLU A 562 -32.91 1.30 2.27
N GLU A 563 -33.94 0.52 2.62
CA GLU A 563 -34.30 -0.68 1.85
C GLU A 563 -34.52 -0.25 0.40
N GLU A 564 -33.58 -0.55 -0.49
CA GLU A 564 -33.86 -0.50 -1.92
C GLU A 564 -35.05 -1.42 -2.17
N ALA A 565 -36.18 -0.83 -2.56
CA ALA A 565 -37.35 -1.58 -2.98
C ALA A 565 -36.90 -2.50 -4.11
N THR A 566 -36.80 -3.79 -3.84
CA THR A 566 -36.55 -4.82 -4.84
C THR A 566 -37.69 -4.76 -5.86
N GLU A 567 -37.52 -4.00 -6.94
CA GLU A 567 -38.33 -4.17 -8.13
C GLU A 567 -37.99 -5.55 -8.69
N GLU A 568 -38.96 -6.47 -8.63
CA GLU A 568 -38.94 -7.71 -9.40
C GLU A 568 -38.67 -7.37 -10.87
N LYS A 569 -37.41 -7.48 -11.32
CA LYS A 569 -37.07 -7.46 -12.73
C LYS A 569 -37.66 -8.72 -13.36
N SER A 570 -38.83 -8.56 -13.96
CA SER A 570 -39.47 -9.55 -14.82
C SER A 570 -38.50 -9.96 -15.95
N GLU A 571 -38.35 -11.27 -16.15
CA GLU A 571 -37.65 -11.86 -17.29
C GLU A 571 -38.16 -11.26 -18.62
N GLY A 572 -37.30 -10.50 -19.31
CA GLY A 572 -37.68 -9.89 -20.57
C GLY A 572 -36.54 -9.17 -21.29
N ASN A 573 -35.93 -9.89 -22.25
CA ASN A 573 -35.01 -9.42 -23.30
C ASN A 573 -33.55 -9.10 -22.89
N ASN A 574 -32.83 -10.18 -22.61
CA ASN A 574 -31.42 -10.32 -22.95
C ASN A 574 -31.20 -10.13 -24.47
N MET A 575 -30.66 -8.98 -24.88
CA MET A 575 -29.78 -8.89 -26.07
C MET A 575 -29.06 -7.53 -26.23
N ALA A 576 -29.29 -6.53 -25.38
CA ALA A 576 -28.59 -5.24 -25.47
C ALA A 576 -27.42 -5.06 -24.48
N ALA A 577 -27.43 -5.77 -23.35
CA ALA A 577 -26.34 -5.72 -22.34
C ALA A 577 -25.08 -6.52 -22.74
N MET A 578 -25.14 -7.35 -23.80
CA MET A 578 -23.97 -8.10 -24.31
C MET A 578 -23.04 -7.27 -25.22
N ALA A 579 -23.35 -5.99 -25.49
CA ALA A 579 -22.58 -5.18 -26.44
C ALA A 579 -21.61 -4.18 -25.79
N VAL A 580 -21.75 -3.85 -24.51
CA VAL A 580 -20.89 -2.86 -23.82
C VAL A 580 -19.85 -3.55 -22.93
N GLY A 581 -20.19 -4.67 -22.29
CA GLY A 581 -19.22 -5.54 -21.60
C GLY A 581 -18.22 -6.26 -22.52
N ALA A 582 -18.34 -6.12 -23.84
CA ALA A 582 -17.41 -6.70 -24.81
C ALA A 582 -16.26 -5.75 -25.21
N ILE A 583 -16.22 -4.50 -24.73
CA ILE A 583 -15.16 -3.54 -25.08
C ILE A 583 -14.06 -3.49 -24.02
N VAL A 584 -14.37 -3.72 -22.74
CA VAL A 584 -13.35 -3.83 -21.67
C VAL A 584 -12.65 -5.21 -21.68
N ILE A 585 -13.35 -6.27 -22.11
CA ILE A 585 -12.78 -7.62 -22.27
C ILE A 585 -11.72 -7.70 -23.39
N ILE A 586 -11.68 -6.74 -24.33
CA ILE A 586 -10.65 -6.69 -25.38
C ILE A 586 -9.35 -6.04 -24.87
N GLY A 587 -9.37 -5.28 -23.77
CA GLY A 587 -8.15 -4.71 -23.15
C GLY A 587 -7.30 -5.79 -22.47
N VAL A 588 -7.92 -6.60 -21.59
CA VAL A 588 -7.22 -7.61 -20.80
C VAL A 588 -6.92 -8.89 -21.60
N CYS A 589 -7.86 -9.37 -22.43
CA CYS A 589 -7.57 -10.50 -23.33
C CYS A 589 -6.73 -10.09 -24.56
N GLY A 590 -6.76 -8.82 -24.97
CA GLY A 590 -5.92 -8.28 -26.04
C GLY A 590 -4.44 -8.25 -25.63
N PHE A 591 -4.15 -7.98 -24.37
CA PHE A 591 -2.79 -7.98 -23.82
C PHE A 591 -2.20 -9.40 -23.77
N VAL A 592 -2.97 -10.40 -23.32
CA VAL A 592 -2.54 -11.81 -23.27
C VAL A 592 -2.37 -12.43 -24.67
N LEU A 593 -3.18 -12.03 -25.66
CA LEU A 593 -3.10 -12.55 -27.03
C LEU A 593 -2.12 -11.78 -27.94
N TYR A 594 -1.83 -10.50 -27.68
CA TYR A 594 -0.82 -9.73 -28.42
C TYR A 594 0.60 -10.21 -28.13
N ARG A 595 0.88 -10.68 -26.90
CA ARG A 595 2.17 -11.32 -26.56
C ARG A 595 2.41 -12.67 -27.26
N ARG A 596 1.35 -13.38 -27.68
CA ARG A 596 1.48 -14.68 -28.38
C ARG A 596 1.68 -14.59 -29.90
N LYS A 597 1.62 -13.40 -30.52
CA LYS A 597 1.67 -13.28 -32.00
C LYS A 597 2.83 -12.45 -32.57
N LYS A 598 3.75 -12.01 -31.74
CA LYS A 598 5.08 -11.54 -32.16
C LYS A 598 6.16 -12.30 -31.37
N ALA A 599 6.24 -13.60 -31.66
CA ALA A 599 7.41 -14.45 -31.46
C ALA A 599 7.80 -15.01 -32.84
#